data_AF-A0A918ME21-F1
#
_entry.id   AF-A0A918ME21-F1
#
_cell.length_a   1.000
_cell.length_b   1.000
_cell.length_c   1.000
_cell.angle_alpha   90.00
_cell.angle_beta   90.00
_cell.angle_gamma   90.00
#
_symmetry.space_group_name_H-M   'P 1'
#
loop_
_entity.id
_entity.type
_entity.pdbx_description
1 polymer ?
#
loop_
_entity_poly.entity_id
_entity_poly.type
_entity_poly.pdbx_seq_one_letter_code
_entity_poly.pdbx_strand_id
1 'polypeptide(L)'
;MHSDRESTMRRTQRTARLCAAAATALLSAGAGTTPAAAAPLLPGSPSPAKNAASEAITPVVVSPTTVPVPVRGTDGRTHLAYELTLVNESTLPATLRGVSVRDAHGDRTLLKLTGGSLKAHFRPSGSAPGAAPSDQLAPGRQGHVWIDAIVPAGTSFPLNLRHLVSVTYPKPVSVVPKSLTEPVAAMTVPDRRPVVLRSPLAGSGWLDGNGCCAQVTAHRAAGAPLNGTDHFPERFAIDFVRLDSADRLYTGAVDKVTSYAYYGVPVRAAAAGEIVSVVDGLPDSTPGRSPARLPLKDYAGNHVVEKLPGGKYVLYAHLKPGSTKGRVHPGQRVPAGAQLGQLGDSGNSDAPHLHFQVMNGPDPLASNGLPFVFSSMTLQGTLDSSVDDLFGGKPARISPAADNRADADQEMPLYLDQVGFPGA
;
A
#
# COMPACT_ATOMS: atom_id res chain seq x y z
N MET A 1 -6.75 32.69 -57.02
CA MET A 1 -5.89 32.10 -58.07
C MET A 1 -5.90 30.59 -57.85
N HIS A 2 -6.79 29.91 -58.58
CA HIS A 2 -6.45 28.91 -59.62
C HIS A 2 -5.78 27.64 -59.04
N SER A 3 -6.20 26.40 -59.29
CA SER A 3 -7.23 25.76 -60.12
C SER A 3 -7.01 24.24 -59.83
N ASP A 4 -7.98 23.53 -59.26
CA ASP A 4 -8.95 22.61 -59.90
C ASP A 4 -8.56 21.12 -60.03
N ARG A 5 -9.63 20.34 -59.85
CA ARG A 5 -10.02 19.02 -60.43
C ARG A 5 -9.98 17.84 -59.46
N GLU A 6 -11.10 17.49 -58.80
CA GLU A 6 -12.32 16.81 -59.28
C GLU A 6 -12.11 15.45 -59.96
N SER A 7 -12.60 14.38 -59.34
CA SER A 7 -13.78 13.61 -59.81
C SER A 7 -14.02 12.37 -58.91
N THR A 8 -15.13 12.24 -58.15
CA THR A 8 -16.41 11.54 -58.47
C THR A 8 -16.25 10.07 -58.94
N MET A 9 -16.92 9.02 -58.43
CA MET A 9 -18.37 8.80 -58.16
C MET A 9 -18.64 7.50 -57.36
N ARG A 10 -19.75 7.52 -56.58
CA ARG A 10 -20.85 6.52 -56.40
C ARG A 10 -20.52 5.06 -56.04
N ARG A 11 -20.89 4.54 -54.86
CA ARG A 11 -22.23 4.18 -54.29
C ARG A 11 -22.80 2.86 -54.85
N THR A 12 -22.82 1.81 -54.00
CA THR A 12 -23.87 0.76 -54.00
C THR A 12 -23.92 0.01 -52.67
N GLN A 13 -25.12 -0.47 -52.37
CA GLN A 13 -25.65 -0.99 -51.11
C GLN A 13 -25.63 -2.52 -51.02
N ARG A 14 -25.76 -3.03 -49.78
CA ARG A 14 -26.44 -4.27 -49.33
C ARG A 14 -25.85 -5.62 -49.77
N THR A 15 -25.56 -6.49 -48.80
CA THR A 15 -26.41 -7.65 -48.42
C THR A 15 -25.80 -8.44 -47.26
N ALA A 16 -26.68 -8.96 -46.40
CA ALA A 16 -26.39 -9.87 -45.30
C ALA A 16 -26.25 -11.32 -45.79
N ARG A 17 -25.56 -12.18 -45.03
CA ARG A 17 -25.93 -13.60 -44.85
C ARG A 17 -25.19 -14.25 -43.68
N LEU A 18 -26.00 -14.80 -42.76
CA LEU A 18 -25.66 -15.84 -41.79
C LEU A 18 -25.21 -17.13 -42.51
N CYS A 19 -24.36 -17.92 -41.84
CA CYS A 19 -24.37 -19.38 -41.95
C CYS A 19 -24.26 -19.98 -40.55
N ALA A 20 -25.30 -20.72 -40.17
CA ALA A 20 -25.35 -21.65 -39.05
C ALA A 20 -25.06 -23.06 -39.58
N ALA A 21 -24.49 -23.92 -38.75
CA ALA A 21 -24.60 -25.36 -38.89
C ALA A 21 -24.84 -25.96 -37.50
N ALA A 22 -26.04 -26.51 -37.33
CA ALA A 22 -26.45 -27.35 -36.22
C ALA A 22 -26.33 -28.82 -36.65
N ALA A 23 -26.06 -29.70 -35.69
CA ALA A 23 -26.32 -31.13 -35.81
C ALA A 23 -27.18 -31.57 -34.62
N THR A 24 -28.42 -31.94 -34.91
CA THR A 24 -29.40 -32.53 -34.02
C THR A 24 -29.44 -34.04 -34.27
N ALA A 25 -29.52 -34.84 -33.21
CA ALA A 25 -30.09 -36.18 -33.27
C ALA A 25 -30.99 -36.37 -32.03
N LEU A 26 -32.26 -36.60 -32.31
CA LEU A 26 -33.35 -36.93 -31.39
C LEU A 26 -33.82 -38.34 -31.76
N LEU A 27 -34.09 -39.19 -30.76
CA LEU A 27 -35.17 -40.18 -30.80
C LEU A 27 -35.49 -40.66 -29.36
N SER A 28 -36.71 -40.31 -28.94
CA SER A 28 -37.66 -40.90 -27.98
C SER A 28 -37.62 -42.44 -27.86
N ALA A 29 -38.19 -43.13 -26.87
CA ALA A 29 -38.92 -42.89 -25.61
C ALA A 29 -39.09 -44.29 -24.95
N GLY A 30 -39.42 -44.36 -23.65
CA GLY A 30 -39.84 -45.64 -23.06
C GLY A 30 -40.07 -45.56 -21.55
N ALA A 31 -41.32 -45.78 -21.14
CA ALA A 31 -41.85 -45.60 -19.79
C ALA A 31 -41.35 -46.64 -18.77
N GLY A 32 -41.35 -46.24 -17.49
CA GLY A 32 -41.10 -47.12 -16.34
C GLY A 32 -41.34 -46.39 -15.03
N THR A 33 -42.60 -46.27 -14.62
CA THR A 33 -43.01 -45.80 -13.29
C THR A 33 -42.76 -46.87 -12.24
N THR A 34 -42.00 -46.54 -11.19
CA THR A 34 -42.00 -47.27 -9.91
C THR A 34 -42.24 -46.28 -8.78
N PRO A 35 -43.17 -46.55 -7.84
CA PRO A 35 -43.44 -45.63 -6.73
C PRO A 35 -42.32 -45.77 -5.69
N ALA A 36 -41.57 -44.69 -5.44
CA ALA A 36 -40.67 -44.63 -4.31
C ALA A 36 -41.49 -44.44 -3.02
N ALA A 37 -41.29 -45.35 -2.07
CA ALA A 37 -41.93 -45.37 -0.77
C ALA A 37 -41.64 -44.08 0.02
N ALA A 38 -42.67 -43.58 0.72
CA ALA A 38 -42.55 -42.45 1.64
C ALA A 38 -41.61 -42.83 2.80
N ALA A 39 -40.51 -42.11 2.95
CA ALA A 39 -39.66 -42.17 4.13
C ALA A 39 -40.33 -41.43 5.31
N PRO A 40 -40.16 -41.88 6.56
CA PRO A 40 -40.75 -41.22 7.71
C PRO A 40 -40.06 -39.86 7.97
N LEU A 41 -40.87 -38.85 8.31
CA LEU A 41 -40.40 -37.55 8.78
C LEU A 41 -39.50 -37.72 10.02
N LEU A 42 -38.24 -37.32 9.90
CA LEU A 42 -37.34 -37.18 11.05
C LEU A 42 -37.83 -36.02 11.95
N PRO A 43 -37.70 -36.11 13.28
CA PRO A 43 -38.04 -35.03 14.19
C PRO A 43 -37.20 -33.79 13.88
N GLY A 44 -37.85 -32.62 13.86
CA GLY A 44 -37.27 -31.36 13.42
C GLY A 44 -35.93 -31.04 14.10
N SER A 45 -34.94 -30.71 13.27
CA SER A 45 -33.70 -30.09 13.72
C SER A 45 -34.02 -28.82 14.52
N PRO A 46 -33.34 -28.56 15.65
CA PRO A 46 -33.54 -27.33 16.39
C PRO A 46 -33.15 -26.16 15.49
N SER A 47 -34.10 -25.24 15.25
CA SER A 47 -33.83 -23.96 14.58
C SER A 47 -32.66 -23.27 15.30
N PRO A 48 -31.59 -22.89 14.59
CA PRO A 48 -30.60 -22.02 15.19
C PRO A 48 -31.31 -20.70 15.52
N ALA A 49 -31.22 -20.28 16.78
CA ALA A 49 -31.71 -18.99 17.21
C ALA A 49 -31.09 -17.91 16.33
N LYS A 50 -31.91 -17.32 15.45
CA LYS A 50 -31.54 -16.14 14.66
C LYS A 50 -31.39 -14.97 15.62
N ASN A 51 -30.17 -14.69 16.08
CA ASN A 51 -29.80 -13.30 16.30
C ASN A 51 -29.64 -12.65 14.92
N ALA A 52 -30.76 -12.38 14.26
CA ALA A 52 -30.77 -11.62 13.02
C ALA A 52 -30.44 -10.18 13.38
N ALA A 53 -29.23 -9.74 13.05
CA ALA A 53 -28.97 -8.31 12.93
C ALA A 53 -30.06 -7.74 11.98
N SER A 54 -30.71 -6.64 12.37
CA SER A 54 -31.71 -6.01 11.50
C SER A 54 -31.06 -5.66 10.17
N GLU A 55 -31.70 -6.03 9.06
CA GLU A 55 -31.23 -5.65 7.73
C GLU A 55 -31.16 -4.12 7.63
N ALA A 56 -30.00 -3.60 7.24
CA ALA A 56 -29.74 -2.18 7.06
C ALA A 56 -29.25 -1.94 5.63
N ILE A 57 -29.77 -0.89 5.00
CA ILE A 57 -29.34 -0.50 3.66
C ILE A 57 -28.05 0.28 3.78
N THR A 58 -27.03 -0.14 3.01
CA THR A 58 -25.71 0.49 2.96
C THR A 58 -25.36 0.89 1.52
N PRO A 59 -25.76 2.10 1.05
CA PRO A 59 -25.54 2.49 -0.34
C PRO A 59 -24.08 2.81 -0.66
N VAL A 60 -23.24 2.98 0.35
CA VAL A 60 -21.78 2.92 0.20
C VAL A 60 -21.31 1.60 0.78
N VAL A 61 -20.93 0.67 -0.09
CA VAL A 61 -20.37 -0.62 0.32
C VAL A 61 -18.90 -0.40 0.67
N VAL A 62 -18.48 -0.98 1.80
CA VAL A 62 -17.12 -0.78 2.33
C VAL A 62 -16.50 -2.14 2.64
N SER A 63 -15.28 -2.33 2.16
CA SER A 63 -14.48 -3.53 2.43
C SER A 63 -13.03 -3.15 2.77
N PRO A 64 -12.38 -3.84 3.72
CA PRO A 64 -10.97 -3.64 3.96
C PRO A 64 -10.13 -4.34 2.89
N THR A 65 -8.99 -3.73 2.53
CA THR A 65 -8.05 -4.30 1.55
C THR A 65 -7.21 -5.44 2.13
N THR A 66 -7.08 -5.49 3.45
CA THR A 66 -6.38 -6.52 4.19
C THR A 66 -6.86 -6.57 5.64
N VAL A 67 -6.56 -7.67 6.33
CA VAL A 67 -6.55 -7.68 7.80
C VAL A 67 -5.19 -7.11 8.25
N PRO A 68 -5.14 -5.99 9.00
CA PRO A 68 -3.88 -5.38 9.39
C PRO A 68 -3.09 -6.29 10.34
N VAL A 69 -1.77 -6.18 10.29
CA VAL A 69 -0.86 -6.77 11.28
C VAL A 69 -0.43 -5.65 12.23
N PRO A 70 -0.63 -5.79 13.56
CA PRO A 70 -0.16 -4.82 14.53
C PRO A 70 1.35 -4.58 14.44
N VAL A 71 1.77 -3.32 14.44
CA VAL A 71 3.18 -2.94 14.46
C VAL A 71 3.42 -1.81 15.45
N ARG A 72 4.46 -1.93 16.26
CA ARG A 72 4.84 -0.90 17.22
C ARG A 72 5.72 0.13 16.53
N GLY A 73 5.32 1.40 16.57
CA GLY A 73 6.09 2.52 16.05
C GLY A 73 7.08 3.07 17.09
N THR A 74 7.99 3.90 16.61
CA THR A 74 8.92 4.74 17.41
C THR A 74 8.23 5.74 18.33
N ASP A 75 6.96 6.07 18.07
CA ASP A 75 6.12 6.84 19.01
C ASP A 75 5.65 6.01 20.23
N GLY A 76 6.00 4.73 20.27
CA GLY A 76 5.70 3.78 21.33
C GLY A 76 4.29 3.19 21.24
N ARG A 77 3.50 3.60 20.25
CA ARG A 77 2.13 3.16 20.03
C ARG A 77 2.08 2.01 19.03
N THR A 78 0.95 1.32 19.01
CA THR A 78 0.71 0.23 18.05
C THR A 78 -0.17 0.75 16.93
N HIS A 79 0.30 0.63 15.70
CA HIS A 79 -0.36 1.08 14.48
C HIS A 79 -1.03 -0.10 13.77
N LEU A 80 -2.23 0.15 13.26
CA LEU A 80 -2.95 -0.75 12.36
C LEU A 80 -3.18 -0.01 11.05
N ALA A 81 -2.20 -0.11 10.15
CA ALA A 81 -2.27 0.54 8.84
C ALA A 81 -2.87 -0.39 7.79
N TYR A 82 -3.92 0.08 7.11
CA TYR A 82 -4.61 -0.60 6.01
C TYR A 82 -5.46 0.41 5.23
N GLU A 83 -6.24 -0.07 4.26
CA GLU A 83 -7.14 0.76 3.47
C GLU A 83 -8.55 0.18 3.51
N LEU A 84 -9.53 1.06 3.40
CA LEU A 84 -10.91 0.71 3.09
C LEU A 84 -11.20 1.08 1.64
N THR A 85 -11.71 0.13 0.88
CA THR A 85 -12.31 0.38 -0.43
C THR A 85 -13.78 0.69 -0.24
N LEU A 86 -14.21 1.83 -0.77
CA LEU A 86 -15.59 2.30 -0.76
C LEU A 86 -16.14 2.27 -2.18
N VAL A 87 -17.34 1.76 -2.38
CA VAL A 87 -18.06 1.82 -3.66
C VAL A 87 -19.43 2.45 -3.42
N ASN A 88 -19.74 3.51 -4.16
CA ASN A 88 -21.06 4.13 -4.11
C ASN A 88 -22.03 3.43 -5.08
N GLU A 89 -22.87 2.56 -4.54
CA GLU A 89 -23.90 1.81 -5.27
C GLU A 89 -25.19 2.63 -5.48
N SER A 90 -25.24 3.87 -4.97
CA SER A 90 -26.39 4.75 -5.16
C SER A 90 -26.34 5.49 -6.50
N THR A 91 -27.48 6.02 -6.93
CA THR A 91 -27.60 6.85 -8.13
C THR A 91 -27.23 8.32 -7.90
N LEU A 92 -26.88 8.71 -6.66
CA LEU A 92 -26.52 10.08 -6.30
C LEU A 92 -25.06 10.18 -5.82
N PRO A 93 -24.39 11.32 -6.01
CA PRO A 93 -23.08 11.53 -5.41
C PRO A 93 -23.19 11.48 -3.89
N ALA A 94 -22.36 10.67 -3.26
CA ALA A 94 -22.21 10.60 -1.81
C ALA A 94 -21.12 11.58 -1.38
N THR A 95 -21.41 12.40 -0.37
CA THR A 95 -20.37 13.13 0.34
C THR A 95 -20.02 12.41 1.64
N LEU A 96 -18.77 11.99 1.78
CA LEU A 96 -18.26 11.43 3.03
C LEU A 96 -18.17 12.54 4.09
N ARG A 97 -18.72 12.28 5.27
CA ARG A 97 -18.72 13.20 6.41
C ARG A 97 -17.81 12.73 7.53
N GLY A 98 -17.65 11.43 7.68
CA GLY A 98 -16.75 10.87 8.67
C GLY A 98 -16.46 9.40 8.43
N VAL A 99 -15.28 8.97 8.84
CA VAL A 99 -14.89 7.57 8.95
C VAL A 99 -14.31 7.38 10.34
N SER A 100 -14.81 6.40 11.09
CA SER A 100 -14.27 6.06 12.41
C SER A 100 -14.00 4.57 12.50
N VAL A 101 -12.91 4.20 13.18
CA VAL A 101 -12.57 2.82 13.51
C VAL A 101 -12.82 2.63 15.00
N ARG A 102 -13.57 1.59 15.37
CA ARG A 102 -13.83 1.22 16.76
C ARG A 102 -13.40 -0.20 17.06
N ASP A 103 -12.87 -0.41 18.25
CA ASP A 103 -12.81 -1.73 18.86
C ASP A 103 -14.17 -2.04 19.49
N ALA A 104 -14.89 -2.99 18.89
CA ALA A 104 -16.23 -3.39 19.27
C ALA A 104 -16.28 -4.11 20.63
N HIS A 105 -15.17 -4.67 21.13
CA HIS A 105 -15.16 -5.28 22.47
C HIS A 105 -15.21 -4.23 23.58
N GLY A 106 -14.44 -3.14 23.42
CA GLY A 106 -14.33 -2.08 24.42
C GLY A 106 -15.16 -0.81 24.12
N ASP A 107 -15.91 -0.79 23.01
CA ASP A 107 -16.53 0.40 22.39
C ASP A 107 -15.59 1.61 22.31
N ARG A 108 -14.31 1.34 22.07
CA ARG A 108 -13.25 2.37 22.02
C ARG A 108 -13.06 2.84 20.60
N THR A 109 -13.03 4.16 20.39
CA THR A 109 -12.65 4.73 19.09
C THR A 109 -11.13 4.78 18.95
N LEU A 110 -10.61 4.12 17.91
CA LEU A 110 -9.17 4.03 17.59
C LEU A 110 -8.75 5.06 16.52
N LEU A 111 -9.70 5.50 15.70
CA LEU A 111 -9.49 6.54 14.69
C LEU A 111 -10.81 7.29 14.47
N LYS A 112 -10.72 8.60 14.23
CA LYS A 112 -11.84 9.44 13.78
C LYS A 112 -11.34 10.45 12.74
N LEU A 113 -11.81 10.29 11.51
CA LEU A 113 -11.54 11.18 10.38
C LEU A 113 -12.79 11.98 10.04
N THR A 114 -12.67 13.31 9.96
CA THR A 114 -13.76 14.24 9.60
C THR A 114 -13.19 15.49 8.93
N GLY A 115 -13.98 16.15 8.08
CA GLY A 115 -13.56 17.42 7.48
C GLY A 115 -12.21 17.32 6.76
N GLY A 116 -11.25 18.17 7.12
CA GLY A 116 -9.92 18.19 6.50
C GLY A 116 -9.13 16.89 6.64
N SER A 117 -9.18 16.22 7.81
CA SER A 117 -8.45 14.96 8.00
C SER A 117 -9.02 13.85 7.12
N LEU A 118 -10.34 13.78 6.96
CA LEU A 118 -10.97 12.83 6.04
C LEU A 118 -10.53 13.08 4.59
N LYS A 119 -10.51 14.34 4.14
CA LYS A 119 -10.07 14.69 2.78
C LYS A 119 -8.59 14.35 2.54
N ALA A 120 -7.74 14.47 3.55
CA ALA A 120 -6.34 14.06 3.48
C ALA A 120 -6.17 12.53 3.40
N HIS A 121 -7.16 11.77 3.87
CA HIS A 121 -7.14 10.31 3.93
C HIS A 121 -8.04 9.64 2.91
N PHE A 122 -8.75 10.38 2.06
CA PHE A 122 -9.66 9.84 1.07
C PHE A 122 -9.29 10.29 -0.32
N ARG A 123 -9.28 9.35 -1.27
CA ARG A 123 -9.15 9.66 -2.70
C ARG A 123 -10.12 8.79 -3.51
N PRO A 124 -10.96 9.40 -4.37
CA PRO A 124 -11.68 8.66 -5.39
C PRO A 124 -10.71 7.97 -6.36
N SER A 125 -11.05 6.76 -6.80
CA SER A 125 -10.27 6.06 -7.80
C SER A 125 -10.32 6.81 -9.14
N GLY A 126 -9.16 6.93 -9.80
CA GLY A 126 -9.00 7.70 -11.04
C GLY A 126 -8.78 9.21 -10.84
N SER A 127 -8.55 9.68 -9.60
CA SER A 127 -8.05 11.03 -9.36
C SER A 127 -6.67 11.22 -10.00
N ALA A 128 -6.46 12.35 -10.68
CA ALA A 128 -5.16 12.70 -11.22
C ALA A 128 -4.13 12.90 -10.09
N PRO A 129 -2.83 12.64 -10.34
CA PRO A 129 -1.76 13.03 -9.42
C PRO A 129 -1.86 14.51 -9.06
N GLY A 130 -1.74 14.84 -7.78
CA GLY A 130 -1.86 16.22 -7.28
C GLY A 130 -3.29 16.80 -7.28
N ALA A 131 -4.32 16.00 -7.57
CA ALA A 131 -5.70 16.44 -7.47
C ALA A 131 -6.02 16.95 -6.06
N ALA A 132 -6.85 18.01 -6.00
CA ALA A 132 -7.26 18.59 -4.74
C ALA A 132 -7.97 17.55 -3.85
N PRO A 133 -7.76 17.58 -2.52
CA PRO A 133 -8.44 16.70 -1.59
C PRO A 133 -9.96 16.77 -1.75
N SER A 134 -10.61 15.61 -1.84
CA SER A 134 -12.06 15.48 -2.05
C SER A 134 -12.67 14.71 -0.89
N ASP A 135 -13.98 14.87 -0.72
CA ASP A 135 -14.85 14.01 0.11
C ASP A 135 -16.03 13.46 -0.71
N GLN A 136 -15.99 13.63 -2.03
CA GLN A 136 -17.06 13.26 -2.95
C GLN A 136 -16.78 11.90 -3.58
N LEU A 137 -17.77 11.02 -3.54
CA LEU A 137 -17.77 9.74 -4.23
C LEU A 137 -18.98 9.71 -5.18
N ALA A 138 -18.72 9.84 -6.49
CA ALA A 138 -19.78 9.86 -7.50
C ALA A 138 -20.49 8.48 -7.63
N PRO A 139 -21.71 8.44 -8.21
CA PRO A 139 -22.41 7.18 -8.48
C PRO A 139 -21.56 6.16 -9.23
N GLY A 140 -21.56 4.90 -8.78
CA GLY A 140 -20.79 3.80 -9.37
C GLY A 140 -19.27 3.96 -9.28
N ARG A 141 -18.76 4.97 -8.58
CA ARG A 141 -17.32 5.16 -8.38
C ARG A 141 -16.83 4.43 -7.14
N GLN A 142 -15.58 3.99 -7.23
CA GLN A 142 -14.77 3.52 -6.13
C GLN A 142 -13.93 4.66 -5.55
N GLY A 143 -13.55 4.55 -4.28
CA GLY A 143 -12.49 5.34 -3.66
C GLY A 143 -11.86 4.58 -2.50
N HIS A 144 -10.73 5.09 -2.01
CA HIS A 144 -10.00 4.50 -0.89
C HIS A 144 -9.90 5.46 0.27
N VAL A 145 -10.07 4.95 1.48
CA VAL A 145 -9.74 5.64 2.73
C VAL A 145 -8.53 4.94 3.36
N TRP A 146 -7.44 5.66 3.54
CA TRP A 146 -6.28 5.14 4.27
C TRP A 146 -6.52 5.24 5.76
N ILE A 147 -6.28 4.13 6.46
CA ILE A 147 -6.51 4.00 7.88
C ILE A 147 -5.16 3.77 8.56
N ASP A 148 -4.95 4.49 9.66
CA ASP A 148 -4.01 4.12 10.71
C ASP A 148 -4.77 4.17 12.04
N ALA A 149 -5.22 3.01 12.51
CA ALA A 149 -5.92 2.92 13.78
C ALA A 149 -4.91 2.68 14.91
N ILE A 150 -4.83 3.64 15.82
CA ILE A 150 -3.83 3.62 16.90
C ILE A 150 -4.40 2.86 18.09
N VAL A 151 -3.72 1.80 18.48
CA VAL A 151 -4.07 0.94 19.60
C VAL A 151 -3.30 1.39 20.85
N PRO A 152 -3.98 1.70 21.97
CA PRO A 152 -3.34 2.01 23.24
C PRO A 152 -2.44 0.89 23.73
N ALA A 153 -1.33 1.27 24.37
CA ALA A 153 -0.40 0.33 25.01
C ALA A 153 -1.13 -0.61 25.99
N GLY A 154 -0.69 -1.87 26.05
CA GLY A 154 -1.29 -2.89 26.92
C GLY A 154 -2.62 -3.47 26.43
N THR A 155 -3.12 -3.06 25.26
CA THR A 155 -4.30 -3.70 24.65
C THR A 155 -4.02 -5.15 24.29
N SER A 156 -4.93 -6.06 24.66
CA SER A 156 -4.85 -7.48 24.30
C SER A 156 -5.50 -7.75 22.94
N PHE A 157 -4.93 -8.70 22.18
CA PHE A 157 -5.46 -9.19 20.91
C PHE A 157 -6.17 -10.54 21.10
N PRO A 158 -7.14 -10.91 20.25
CA PRO A 158 -7.56 -10.23 19.03
C PRO A 158 -8.46 -9.00 19.26
N LEU A 159 -8.41 -8.04 18.33
CA LEU A 159 -9.33 -6.89 18.30
C LEU A 159 -10.47 -7.15 17.32
N ASN A 160 -11.68 -6.70 17.68
CA ASN A 160 -12.81 -6.72 16.75
C ASN A 160 -13.05 -5.31 16.25
N LEU A 161 -12.56 -5.01 15.06
CA LEU A 161 -12.76 -3.71 14.45
C LEU A 161 -14.15 -3.61 13.82
N ARG A 162 -14.78 -2.46 14.00
CA ARG A 162 -15.98 -2.02 13.28
C ARG A 162 -15.75 -0.63 12.76
N HIS A 163 -16.17 -0.39 11.52
CA HIS A 163 -16.03 0.92 10.89
C HIS A 163 -17.38 1.63 10.90
N LEU A 164 -17.37 2.92 11.18
CA LEU A 164 -18.54 3.79 11.03
C LEU A 164 -18.26 4.74 9.88
N VAL A 165 -19.05 4.66 8.81
CA VAL A 165 -18.95 5.57 7.67
C VAL A 165 -20.20 6.45 7.62
N SER A 166 -20.00 7.76 7.80
CA SER A 166 -21.05 8.76 7.73
C SER A 166 -21.07 9.38 6.34
N VAL A 167 -22.22 9.35 5.67
CA VAL A 167 -22.40 9.92 4.33
C VAL A 167 -23.63 10.83 4.25
N THR A 168 -23.58 11.79 3.34
CA THR A 168 -24.70 12.68 3.02
C THR A 168 -24.94 12.69 1.52
N TYR A 169 -26.20 12.61 1.13
CA TYR A 169 -26.68 12.76 -0.24
C TYR A 169 -27.35 14.14 -0.44
N PRO A 170 -27.47 14.62 -1.68
CA PRO A 170 -28.21 15.85 -1.98
C PRO A 170 -29.67 15.80 -1.51
N LYS A 171 -30.30 14.62 -1.61
CA LYS A 171 -31.69 14.35 -1.22
C LYS A 171 -31.83 12.87 -0.80
N PRO A 172 -32.88 12.50 -0.04
CA PRO A 172 -33.22 11.09 0.18
C PRO A 172 -33.50 10.36 -1.15
N VAL A 173 -33.22 9.05 -1.18
CA VAL A 173 -33.47 8.18 -2.35
C VAL A 173 -34.13 6.89 -1.89
N SER A 174 -35.40 6.68 -2.26
CA SER A 174 -36.18 5.53 -1.78
C SER A 174 -36.15 5.48 -0.24
N VAL A 175 -35.72 4.35 0.32
CA VAL A 175 -35.53 4.08 1.75
C VAL A 175 -34.21 4.62 2.33
N VAL A 176 -33.34 5.21 1.51
CA VAL A 176 -32.08 5.82 1.94
C VAL A 176 -32.35 7.27 2.39
N PRO A 177 -32.12 7.60 3.68
CA PRO A 177 -32.26 8.98 4.16
C PRO A 177 -31.18 9.90 3.58
N LYS A 178 -31.39 11.21 3.70
CA LYS A 178 -30.42 12.22 3.23
C LYS A 178 -29.03 12.04 3.87
N SER A 179 -29.00 11.70 5.15
CA SER A 179 -27.77 11.45 5.90
C SER A 179 -27.93 10.19 6.73
N LEU A 180 -26.86 9.40 6.80
CA LEU A 180 -26.78 8.19 7.60
C LEU A 180 -25.35 7.90 8.01
N THR A 181 -25.22 7.14 9.09
CA THR A 181 -23.94 6.60 9.56
C THR A 181 -24.09 5.11 9.68
N GLU A 182 -23.23 4.39 8.97
CA GLU A 182 -23.38 2.97 8.77
C GLU A 182 -22.23 2.22 9.42
N PRO A 183 -22.55 1.22 10.24
CA PRO A 183 -21.57 0.24 10.66
C PRO A 183 -21.27 -0.74 9.53
N VAL A 184 -20.02 -0.76 9.10
CA VAL A 184 -19.57 -1.55 7.94
C VAL A 184 -18.24 -2.23 8.24
N ALA A 185 -17.85 -3.17 7.35
CA ALA A 185 -16.52 -3.77 7.31
C ALA A 185 -16.02 -4.26 8.68
N ALA A 186 -16.84 -5.04 9.40
CA ALA A 186 -16.39 -5.64 10.65
C ALA A 186 -15.26 -6.65 10.36
N MET A 187 -14.19 -6.64 11.14
CA MET A 187 -13.09 -7.58 10.99
C MET A 187 -12.43 -7.92 12.33
N THR A 188 -11.87 -9.11 12.44
CA THR A 188 -11.05 -9.51 13.58
C THR A 188 -9.58 -9.36 13.24
N VAL A 189 -8.85 -8.56 14.02
CA VAL A 189 -7.40 -8.40 13.92
C VAL A 189 -6.75 -9.42 14.87
N PRO A 190 -6.09 -10.45 14.33
CA PRO A 190 -5.42 -11.46 15.15
C PRO A 190 -4.15 -10.91 15.79
N ASP A 191 -3.65 -11.62 16.81
CA ASP A 191 -2.30 -11.41 17.37
C ASP A 191 -1.23 -11.91 16.40
N ARG A 192 -1.00 -11.15 15.32
CA ARG A 192 0.09 -11.38 14.37
C ARG A 192 1.24 -10.44 14.69
N ARG A 193 2.46 -10.95 14.59
CA ARG A 193 3.68 -10.16 14.79
C ARG A 193 4.26 -9.67 13.47
N PRO A 194 4.84 -8.46 13.43
CA PRO A 194 5.55 -7.96 12.27
C PRO A 194 6.84 -8.77 12.05
N VAL A 195 7.42 -8.65 10.85
CA VAL A 195 8.72 -9.27 10.56
C VAL A 195 9.81 -8.51 11.32
N VAL A 196 10.69 -9.22 12.04
CA VAL A 196 11.83 -8.61 12.74
C VAL A 196 13.08 -8.74 11.86
N LEU A 197 13.75 -7.63 11.59
CA LEU A 197 14.84 -7.53 10.63
C LEU A 197 16.06 -6.81 11.22
N ARG A 198 17.27 -7.17 10.82
CA ARG A 198 18.44 -6.30 11.00
C ARG A 198 18.31 -5.11 10.05
N SER A 199 18.96 -4.00 10.38
CA SER A 199 19.00 -2.87 9.45
C SER A 199 19.77 -3.22 8.16
N PRO A 200 19.27 -2.81 6.98
CA PRO A 200 20.00 -2.92 5.73
C PRO A 200 21.13 -1.89 5.59
N LEU A 201 21.18 -0.91 6.50
CA LEU A 201 22.10 0.23 6.50
C LEU A 201 22.85 0.31 7.84
N ALA A 202 23.89 1.14 7.91
CA ALA A 202 24.70 1.32 9.11
C ALA A 202 24.97 2.80 9.39
N GLY A 203 25.18 3.13 10.66
CA GLY A 203 25.51 4.47 11.11
C GLY A 203 24.28 5.34 11.39
N SER A 204 24.55 6.59 11.74
CA SER A 204 23.55 7.60 12.14
C SER A 204 23.05 8.46 10.98
N GLY A 205 21.95 9.17 11.20
CA GLY A 205 21.46 10.25 10.34
C GLY A 205 20.55 9.79 9.21
N TRP A 206 20.02 8.56 9.28
CA TRP A 206 19.08 8.04 8.29
C TRP A 206 17.69 8.59 8.56
N LEU A 207 17.08 9.22 7.58
CA LEU A 207 15.69 9.68 7.66
C LEU A 207 14.76 8.69 6.98
N ASP A 208 13.63 8.41 7.61
CA ASP A 208 12.45 7.88 6.93
C ASP A 208 11.82 8.99 6.08
N GLY A 209 12.07 8.93 4.76
CA GLY A 209 11.69 9.97 3.82
C GLY A 209 10.29 9.85 3.22
N ASN A 210 9.62 8.70 3.36
CA ASN A 210 8.35 8.43 2.66
C ASN A 210 7.53 7.28 3.29
N GLY A 211 7.84 6.89 4.51
CA GLY A 211 7.28 5.72 5.18
C GLY A 211 5.89 5.92 5.78
N CYS A 212 5.61 5.12 6.79
CA CYS A 212 4.31 4.97 7.44
C CYS A 212 4.25 5.82 8.75
N CYS A 213 3.12 6.23 9.32
CA CYS A 213 1.78 5.69 9.08
C CYS A 213 0.63 6.69 9.09
N ALA A 214 0.60 7.59 10.08
CA ALA A 214 -0.56 8.45 10.31
C ALA A 214 -0.76 9.49 9.19
N GLN A 215 0.33 9.94 8.57
CA GLN A 215 0.28 10.73 7.36
C GLN A 215 0.18 9.80 6.14
N VAL A 216 -0.69 10.14 5.19
CA VAL A 216 -0.81 9.42 3.92
C VAL A 216 0.26 9.92 2.94
N THR A 217 1.45 9.35 3.06
CA THR A 217 2.60 9.56 2.16
C THR A 217 2.35 9.02 0.74
N ALA A 218 3.29 9.24 -0.19
CA ALA A 218 3.20 8.70 -1.54
C ALA A 218 3.18 7.16 -1.50
N HIS A 219 4.04 6.54 -0.68
CA HIS A 219 4.04 5.10 -0.46
C HIS A 219 2.74 4.58 0.15
N ARG A 220 2.23 5.22 1.21
CA ARG A 220 0.94 4.82 1.81
C ARG A 220 -0.17 4.87 0.77
N ALA A 221 -0.13 5.84 -0.13
CA ALA A 221 -1.10 6.06 -1.19
C ALA A 221 -0.93 5.17 -2.43
N ALA A 222 0.17 4.43 -2.55
CA ALA A 222 0.54 3.69 -3.76
C ALA A 222 -0.32 2.44 -3.96
N GLY A 223 -1.54 2.62 -4.46
CA GLY A 223 -2.38 1.56 -5.00
C GLY A 223 -1.98 1.21 -6.43
N ALA A 224 -1.69 -0.06 -6.68
CA ALA A 224 -1.24 -0.59 -7.96
C ALA A 224 -2.27 -1.59 -8.52
N PRO A 225 -3.16 -1.18 -9.44
CA PRO A 225 -4.07 -2.10 -10.12
C PRO A 225 -3.29 -2.92 -11.16
N LEU A 226 -2.84 -4.13 -10.77
CA LEU A 226 -2.02 -5.00 -11.60
C LEU A 226 -2.69 -6.35 -11.78
N ASN A 227 -2.68 -6.84 -13.02
CA ASN A 227 -3.25 -8.14 -13.39
C ASN A 227 -4.71 -8.34 -12.92
N GLY A 228 -5.49 -7.25 -12.91
CA GLY A 228 -6.91 -7.26 -12.51
C GLY A 228 -7.15 -7.21 -11.00
N THR A 229 -6.12 -6.97 -10.18
CA THR A 229 -6.23 -6.87 -8.72
C THR A 229 -5.58 -5.58 -8.21
N ASP A 230 -6.16 -4.94 -7.21
CA ASP A 230 -5.54 -3.82 -6.51
C ASP A 230 -4.51 -4.36 -5.50
N HIS A 231 -3.27 -3.92 -5.64
CA HIS A 231 -2.18 -4.16 -4.70
C HIS A 231 -1.80 -2.88 -3.98
N PHE A 232 -1.31 -2.99 -2.74
CA PHE A 232 -0.73 -1.89 -1.99
C PHE A 232 0.72 -2.26 -1.64
N PRO A 233 1.62 -2.30 -2.64
CA PRO A 233 2.99 -2.79 -2.47
C PRO A 233 3.75 -2.02 -1.41
N GLU A 234 3.61 -0.69 -1.41
CA GLU A 234 4.45 0.21 -0.62
C GLU A 234 3.82 0.57 0.73
N ARG A 235 2.80 -0.16 1.19
CA ARG A 235 2.04 0.16 2.44
C ARG A 235 2.94 0.47 3.64
N PHE A 236 4.06 -0.24 3.75
CA PHE A 236 5.06 -0.08 4.80
C PHE A 236 6.47 0.16 4.22
N ALA A 237 6.59 0.53 2.95
CA ALA A 237 7.89 0.82 2.34
C ALA A 237 8.49 2.09 2.92
N ILE A 238 9.82 2.13 3.00
CA ILE A 238 10.56 3.30 3.48
C ILE A 238 11.60 3.68 2.44
N ASP A 239 11.66 4.97 2.11
CA ASP A 239 12.78 5.57 1.39
C ASP A 239 13.76 6.13 2.41
N PHE A 240 14.88 5.44 2.62
CA PHE A 240 15.94 5.92 3.48
C PHE A 240 16.86 6.88 2.74
N VAL A 241 16.88 8.13 3.19
CA VAL A 241 17.88 9.14 2.82
C VAL A 241 18.77 9.44 4.03
N ARG A 242 19.92 10.08 3.83
CA ARG A 242 20.83 10.40 4.93
C ARG A 242 21.19 11.86 4.96
N LEU A 243 21.13 12.45 6.15
CA LEU A 243 21.69 13.78 6.39
C LEU A 243 23.20 13.69 6.66
N ASP A 244 23.94 14.69 6.20
CA ASP A 244 25.33 14.89 6.60
C ASP A 244 25.45 15.48 8.02
N SER A 245 26.67 15.66 8.50
CA SER A 245 26.94 16.21 9.84
C SER A 245 26.53 17.68 10.03
N ALA A 246 26.12 18.35 8.96
CA ALA A 246 25.58 19.70 8.97
C ALA A 246 24.07 19.71 8.65
N ASP A 247 23.42 18.56 8.83
CA ASP A 247 21.99 18.31 8.61
C ASP A 247 21.52 18.58 7.18
N ARG A 248 22.40 18.49 6.17
CA ARG A 248 22.01 18.66 4.76
C ARG A 248 21.80 17.31 4.08
N LEU A 249 20.79 17.26 3.21
CA LEU A 249 20.53 16.10 2.35
C LEU A 249 21.59 15.91 1.27
N TYR A 250 22.14 17.01 0.75
CA TYR A 250 23.18 17.01 -0.27
C TYR A 250 24.08 18.25 -0.15
N THR A 251 25.28 18.16 -0.70
CA THR A 251 26.22 19.27 -0.86
C THR A 251 26.67 19.35 -2.33
N GLY A 252 26.50 20.52 -2.96
CA GLY A 252 26.84 20.76 -4.36
C GLY A 252 25.61 20.90 -5.26
N ALA A 253 25.69 20.37 -6.48
CA ALA A 253 24.61 20.48 -7.46
C ALA A 253 23.54 19.42 -7.21
N VAL A 254 22.28 19.85 -7.04
CA VAL A 254 21.17 18.96 -6.69
C VAL A 254 20.96 17.83 -7.71
N ASP A 255 21.33 18.03 -8.97
CA ASP A 255 21.15 17.10 -10.09
C ASP A 255 22.31 16.10 -10.27
N LYS A 256 23.22 16.02 -9.30
CA LYS A 256 24.35 15.07 -9.31
C LYS A 256 24.22 14.07 -8.18
N VAL A 257 24.18 12.78 -8.50
CA VAL A 257 24.20 11.71 -7.50
C VAL A 257 25.39 11.81 -6.54
N THR A 258 26.53 12.33 -7.02
CA THR A 258 27.74 12.56 -6.21
C THR A 258 27.60 13.68 -5.17
N SER A 259 26.55 14.51 -5.24
CA SER A 259 26.26 15.51 -4.23
C SER A 259 25.58 14.94 -2.98
N TYR A 260 25.08 13.71 -3.05
CA TYR A 260 24.45 13.00 -1.94
C TYR A 260 25.50 12.08 -1.30
N ALA A 261 25.97 12.43 -0.10
CA ALA A 261 27.12 11.75 0.52
C ALA A 261 26.89 10.26 0.81
N TYR A 262 25.63 9.82 0.80
CA TYR A 262 25.23 8.43 1.01
C TYR A 262 25.03 7.64 -0.29
N TYR A 263 25.18 8.26 -1.47
CA TYR A 263 25.23 7.50 -2.72
C TYR A 263 26.42 6.52 -2.71
N GLY A 264 26.15 5.25 -3.01
CA GLY A 264 27.16 4.20 -3.02
C GLY A 264 27.42 3.54 -1.66
N VAL A 265 26.71 3.91 -0.58
CA VAL A 265 26.87 3.19 0.70
C VAL A 265 26.47 1.71 0.56
N PRO A 266 27.11 0.78 1.30
CA PRO A 266 26.75 -0.62 1.28
C PRO A 266 25.30 -0.86 1.72
N VAL A 267 24.57 -1.66 0.95
CA VAL A 267 23.24 -2.18 1.31
C VAL A 267 23.38 -3.66 1.65
N ARG A 268 22.79 -4.08 2.77
CA ARG A 268 23.01 -5.41 3.37
C ARG A 268 21.71 -6.18 3.55
N ALA A 269 21.82 -7.50 3.53
CA ALA A 269 20.72 -8.41 3.82
C ALA A 269 20.21 -8.19 5.25
N ALA A 270 18.92 -7.88 5.38
CA ALA A 270 18.23 -7.60 6.63
C ALA A 270 17.98 -8.89 7.44
N ALA A 271 18.10 -10.06 6.83
CA ALA A 271 18.00 -11.36 7.49
C ALA A 271 18.85 -12.41 6.75
N ALA A 272 18.86 -13.64 7.26
CA ALA A 272 19.34 -14.76 6.48
C ALA A 272 18.23 -15.24 5.55
N GLY A 273 18.54 -15.44 4.28
CA GLY A 273 17.52 -15.68 3.26
C GLY A 273 18.09 -16.23 1.96
N GLU A 274 17.20 -16.41 0.99
CA GLU A 274 17.52 -16.82 -0.37
C GLU A 274 17.24 -15.67 -1.33
N ILE A 275 18.20 -15.31 -2.17
CA ILE A 275 18.01 -14.29 -3.21
C ILE A 275 17.17 -14.89 -4.32
N VAL A 276 16.03 -14.27 -4.65
CA VAL A 276 15.08 -14.78 -5.65
C VAL A 276 14.98 -13.90 -6.90
N SER A 277 15.39 -12.63 -6.81
CA SER A 277 15.50 -11.74 -7.96
C SER A 277 16.71 -10.83 -7.79
N VAL A 278 17.41 -10.56 -8.90
CA VAL A 278 18.46 -9.55 -9.00
C VAL A 278 18.30 -8.85 -10.35
N VAL A 279 18.13 -7.54 -10.32
CA VAL A 279 18.20 -6.67 -11.51
C VAL A 279 19.37 -5.71 -11.32
N ASP A 280 20.20 -5.57 -12.35
CA ASP A 280 21.38 -4.71 -12.33
C ASP A 280 21.64 -4.09 -13.72
N GLY A 281 22.42 -3.01 -13.75
CA GLY A 281 22.86 -2.33 -14.97
C GLY A 281 21.91 -1.26 -15.52
N LEU A 282 20.74 -1.05 -14.92
CA LEU A 282 19.91 0.12 -15.22
C LEU A 282 20.65 1.39 -14.77
N PRO A 283 20.69 2.46 -15.59
CA PRO A 283 21.37 3.70 -15.21
C PRO A 283 20.66 4.38 -14.02
N ASP A 284 21.43 5.17 -13.28
CA ASP A 284 20.85 6.09 -12.30
C ASP A 284 20.00 7.15 -13.01
N SER A 285 18.97 7.63 -12.31
CA SER A 285 18.17 8.78 -12.68
C SER A 285 18.95 10.09 -12.52
N THR A 286 18.33 11.20 -12.92
CA THR A 286 18.86 12.54 -12.64
C THR A 286 18.15 13.08 -11.41
N PRO A 287 18.84 13.28 -10.28
CA PRO A 287 18.20 13.77 -9.07
C PRO A 287 17.48 15.12 -9.28
N GLY A 288 16.40 15.33 -8.55
CA GLY A 288 15.47 16.46 -8.68
C GLY A 288 14.56 16.37 -9.91
N ARG A 289 14.52 15.23 -10.63
CA ARG A 289 13.65 15.03 -11.78
C ARG A 289 13.01 13.65 -11.74
N SER A 290 11.68 13.60 -11.80
CA SER A 290 10.98 12.33 -11.95
C SER A 290 11.28 11.72 -13.33
N PRO A 291 11.64 10.42 -13.39
CA PRO A 291 11.91 9.75 -14.65
C PRO A 291 10.63 9.65 -15.49
N ALA A 292 10.73 10.01 -16.77
CA ALA A 292 9.60 9.97 -17.68
C ALA A 292 9.57 8.65 -18.46
N ARG A 293 8.41 7.97 -18.48
CA ARG A 293 8.12 6.79 -19.31
C ARG A 293 9.02 5.58 -19.01
N LEU A 294 9.14 5.21 -17.73
CA LEU A 294 9.73 3.93 -17.36
C LEU A 294 8.76 2.77 -17.66
N PRO A 295 9.23 1.64 -18.22
CA PRO A 295 8.41 0.44 -18.29
C PRO A 295 8.23 -0.14 -16.89
N LEU A 296 7.07 -0.77 -16.64
CA LEU A 296 6.71 -1.28 -15.32
C LEU A 296 7.81 -2.14 -14.66
N LYS A 297 8.46 -3.00 -15.44
CA LYS A 297 9.55 -3.88 -14.98
C LYS A 297 10.79 -3.16 -14.41
N ASP A 298 10.98 -1.88 -14.75
CA ASP A 298 12.13 -1.09 -14.36
C ASP A 298 11.81 -0.10 -13.22
N TYR A 299 10.57 -0.09 -12.71
CA TYR A 299 10.15 0.84 -11.65
C TYR A 299 10.99 0.71 -10.37
N ALA A 300 11.25 -0.52 -9.91
CA ALA A 300 12.10 -0.76 -8.74
C ALA A 300 13.61 -0.47 -9.00
N GLY A 301 13.98 -0.16 -10.24
CA GLY A 301 15.38 0.05 -10.63
C GLY A 301 16.22 -1.22 -10.50
N ASN A 302 17.53 -1.04 -10.34
CA ASN A 302 18.41 -2.13 -9.92
C ASN A 302 17.98 -2.54 -8.51
N HIS A 303 17.76 -3.83 -8.30
CA HIS A 303 17.22 -4.29 -7.04
C HIS A 303 17.60 -5.73 -6.73
N VAL A 304 17.43 -6.09 -5.47
CA VAL A 304 17.51 -7.45 -4.98
C VAL A 304 16.20 -7.77 -4.26
N VAL A 305 15.63 -8.95 -4.54
CA VAL A 305 14.55 -9.52 -3.74
C VAL A 305 15.08 -10.71 -2.96
N GLU A 306 14.97 -10.64 -1.65
CA GLU A 306 15.37 -11.69 -0.72
C GLU A 306 14.12 -12.39 -0.16
N LYS A 307 14.07 -13.72 -0.24
CA LYS A 307 13.06 -14.56 0.39
C LYS A 307 13.50 -14.97 1.78
N LEU A 308 12.68 -14.62 2.76
CA LEU A 308 12.85 -14.96 4.16
C LEU A 308 12.29 -16.34 4.49
N PRO A 309 12.75 -16.97 5.58
CA PRO A 309 12.03 -18.07 6.21
C PRO A 309 10.56 -17.69 6.48
N GLY A 310 9.62 -18.62 6.25
CA GLY A 310 8.19 -18.35 6.44
C GLY A 310 7.49 -17.63 5.26
N GLY A 311 8.17 -17.54 4.10
CA GLY A 311 7.53 -17.15 2.83
C GLY A 311 7.18 -15.66 2.74
N LYS A 312 8.03 -14.81 3.30
CA LYS A 312 7.98 -13.34 3.16
C LYS A 312 9.16 -12.89 2.32
N TYR A 313 9.06 -11.71 1.72
CA TYR A 313 10.10 -11.21 0.82
C TYR A 313 10.52 -9.80 1.22
N VAL A 314 11.77 -9.45 0.99
CA VAL A 314 12.34 -8.12 1.23
C VAL A 314 12.85 -7.57 -0.09
N LEU A 315 12.46 -6.34 -0.42
CA LEU A 315 12.98 -5.60 -1.56
C LEU A 315 14.04 -4.60 -1.09
N TYR A 316 15.16 -4.58 -1.80
CA TYR A 316 16.18 -3.54 -1.73
C TYR A 316 16.27 -2.91 -3.12
N ALA A 317 15.67 -1.74 -3.32
CA ALA A 317 15.49 -1.11 -4.63
C ALA A 317 16.39 0.11 -4.84
N HIS A 318 16.36 0.64 -6.07
CA HIS A 318 17.13 1.81 -6.53
C HIS A 318 18.64 1.65 -6.32
N LEU A 319 19.16 0.44 -6.40
CA LEU A 319 20.58 0.16 -6.19
C LEU A 319 21.44 0.80 -7.29
N LYS A 320 22.70 1.03 -6.95
CA LYS A 320 23.69 1.62 -7.86
C LYS A 320 23.99 0.67 -9.02
N PRO A 321 24.07 1.16 -10.27
CA PRO A 321 24.39 0.35 -11.43
C PRO A 321 25.71 -0.41 -11.27
N GLY A 322 25.69 -1.71 -11.55
CA GLY A 322 26.85 -2.61 -11.46
C GLY A 322 27.23 -3.02 -10.04
N SER A 323 26.47 -2.60 -9.01
CA SER A 323 26.87 -2.80 -7.62
C SER A 323 26.56 -4.19 -7.07
N THR A 324 25.61 -4.92 -7.67
CA THR A 324 25.22 -6.28 -7.27
C THR A 324 26.03 -7.35 -8.03
N LYS A 325 26.57 -6.99 -9.20
CA LYS A 325 27.41 -7.86 -10.03
C LYS A 325 28.55 -8.50 -9.24
N GLY A 326 28.59 -9.83 -9.28
CA GLY A 326 29.61 -10.63 -8.58
C GLY A 326 29.46 -10.70 -7.06
N ARG A 327 28.41 -10.08 -6.49
CA ARG A 327 28.09 -10.18 -5.05
C ARG A 327 26.99 -11.18 -4.78
N VAL A 328 25.89 -11.05 -5.52
CA VAL A 328 24.69 -11.90 -5.35
C VAL A 328 24.11 -12.34 -6.68
N HIS A 329 23.44 -13.49 -6.67
CA HIS A 329 22.69 -14.03 -7.80
C HIS A 329 21.43 -14.77 -7.33
N PRO A 330 20.39 -14.90 -8.18
CA PRO A 330 19.22 -15.70 -7.84
C PRO A 330 19.58 -17.14 -7.47
N GLY A 331 18.92 -17.69 -6.45
CA GLY A 331 19.19 -19.00 -5.83
C GLY A 331 20.25 -18.98 -4.73
N GLN A 332 21.03 -17.91 -4.59
CA GLN A 332 22.05 -17.80 -3.55
C GLN A 332 21.42 -17.65 -2.16
N ARG A 333 21.87 -18.45 -1.19
CA ARG A 333 21.58 -18.21 0.23
C ARG A 333 22.61 -17.26 0.82
N VAL A 334 22.15 -16.25 1.55
CA VAL A 334 23.01 -15.26 2.19
C VAL A 334 22.72 -15.19 3.70
N PRO A 335 23.74 -15.00 4.55
CA PRO A 335 23.51 -14.67 5.95
C PRO A 335 23.05 -13.21 6.11
N ALA A 336 22.41 -12.91 7.24
CA ALA A 336 22.11 -11.53 7.61
C ALA A 336 23.39 -10.68 7.67
N GLY A 337 23.32 -9.44 7.19
CA GLY A 337 24.45 -8.52 7.11
C GLY A 337 25.33 -8.69 5.86
N ALA A 338 25.11 -9.73 5.05
CA ALA A 338 25.81 -9.90 3.78
C ALA A 338 25.55 -8.69 2.86
N GLN A 339 26.60 -8.13 2.27
CA GLN A 339 26.43 -7.01 1.34
C GLN A 339 25.80 -7.49 0.03
N LEU A 340 24.66 -6.90 -0.32
CA LEU A 340 23.90 -7.21 -1.53
C LEU A 340 24.32 -6.32 -2.71
N GLY A 341 24.60 -5.05 -2.42
CA GLY A 341 24.93 -4.04 -3.41
C GLY A 341 25.32 -2.72 -2.76
N GLN A 342 25.03 -1.62 -3.44
CA GLN A 342 25.22 -0.27 -2.94
C GLN A 342 23.99 0.59 -3.26
N LEU A 343 23.68 1.54 -2.39
CA LEU A 343 22.60 2.52 -2.56
C LEU A 343 22.85 3.34 -3.83
N GLY A 344 21.85 3.50 -4.67
CA GLY A 344 21.93 4.24 -5.93
C GLY A 344 20.75 5.19 -6.14
N ASP A 345 20.40 5.41 -7.40
CA ASP A 345 19.29 6.28 -7.82
C ASP A 345 18.59 5.74 -9.09
N SER A 346 18.66 4.42 -9.33
CA SER A 346 18.11 3.81 -10.56
C SER A 346 16.60 3.57 -10.48
N GLY A 347 15.92 3.53 -11.63
CA GLY A 347 14.47 3.25 -11.69
C GLY A 347 13.60 4.47 -11.37
N ASN A 348 12.41 4.25 -10.81
CA ASN A 348 11.45 5.30 -10.46
C ASN A 348 11.89 6.05 -9.19
N SER A 349 13.01 6.76 -9.29
CA SER A 349 13.66 7.49 -8.20
C SER A 349 13.85 8.95 -8.59
N ASP A 350 13.63 9.86 -7.65
CA ASP A 350 13.79 11.32 -7.82
C ASP A 350 15.08 11.86 -7.21
N ALA A 351 15.75 11.10 -6.34
CA ALA A 351 17.09 11.34 -5.82
C ALA A 351 17.64 10.06 -5.17
N PRO A 352 18.96 9.95 -4.90
CA PRO A 352 19.51 8.75 -4.29
C PRO A 352 18.78 8.42 -2.98
N HIS A 353 18.36 7.16 -2.81
CA HIS A 353 17.79 6.63 -1.57
C HIS A 353 17.83 5.10 -1.59
N LEU A 354 17.62 4.47 -0.43
CA LEU A 354 17.28 3.05 -0.39
C LEU A 354 15.78 2.93 -0.18
N HIS A 355 15.06 2.45 -1.20
CA HIS A 355 13.70 1.97 -1.02
C HIS A 355 13.74 0.55 -0.45
N PHE A 356 13.13 0.38 0.72
CA PHE A 356 13.13 -0.84 1.50
C PHE A 356 11.70 -1.24 1.90
N GLN A 357 11.28 -2.45 1.55
CA GLN A 357 9.95 -2.94 1.92
C GLN A 357 9.90 -4.45 2.14
N VAL A 358 8.94 -4.89 2.96
CA VAL A 358 8.60 -6.31 3.16
C VAL A 358 7.29 -6.62 2.46
N MET A 359 7.23 -7.77 1.79
CA MET A 359 6.15 -8.12 0.86
C MET A 359 5.61 -9.53 1.13
N ASN A 360 4.33 -9.75 0.79
CA ASN A 360 3.68 -11.06 0.86
C ASN A 360 3.89 -11.94 -0.39
N GLY A 361 4.59 -11.44 -1.41
CA GLY A 361 4.94 -12.14 -2.64
C GLY A 361 6.29 -11.65 -3.18
N PRO A 362 6.87 -12.34 -4.19
CA PRO A 362 8.20 -12.03 -4.70
C PRO A 362 8.22 -10.83 -5.67
N ASP A 363 7.08 -10.44 -6.24
CA ASP A 363 7.00 -9.34 -7.19
C ASP A 363 6.87 -8.01 -6.44
N PRO A 364 7.78 -7.03 -6.65
CA PRO A 364 7.75 -5.72 -6.02
C PRO A 364 6.44 -4.95 -6.12
N LEU A 365 5.73 -5.09 -7.25
CA LEU A 365 4.56 -4.28 -7.56
C LEU A 365 3.26 -5.08 -7.40
N ALA A 366 3.28 -6.37 -7.73
CA ALA A 366 2.12 -7.27 -7.62
C ALA A 366 2.06 -7.99 -6.25
N SER A 367 2.49 -7.33 -5.18
CA SER A 367 2.44 -7.81 -3.80
C SER A 367 1.85 -6.75 -2.87
N ASN A 368 1.41 -7.17 -1.68
CA ASN A 368 1.04 -6.24 -0.62
C ASN A 368 2.20 -6.06 0.36
N GLY A 369 2.43 -4.80 0.73
CA GLY A 369 3.38 -4.42 1.78
C GLY A 369 2.94 -4.94 3.15
N LEU A 370 3.91 -5.42 3.91
CA LEU A 370 3.76 -5.98 5.25
C LEU A 370 4.59 -5.17 6.25
N PRO A 371 4.12 -5.02 7.51
CA PRO A 371 4.88 -4.28 8.50
C PRO A 371 6.10 -5.07 8.96
N PHE A 372 7.12 -4.33 9.35
CA PHE A 372 8.36 -4.86 9.91
C PHE A 372 8.85 -3.95 11.03
N VAL A 373 9.77 -4.48 11.83
CA VAL A 373 10.49 -3.73 12.86
C VAL A 373 11.97 -4.05 12.78
N PHE A 374 12.82 -3.13 13.21
CA PHE A 374 14.25 -3.40 13.29
C PHE A 374 14.60 -4.05 14.62
N SER A 375 15.44 -5.09 14.59
CA SER A 375 15.89 -5.80 15.78
C SER A 375 16.65 -4.88 16.72
N SER A 376 17.36 -3.89 16.18
CA SER A 376 17.95 -2.81 16.94
C SER A 376 18.10 -1.53 16.12
N MET A 377 17.82 -0.40 16.76
CA MET A 377 17.78 0.94 16.17
C MET A 377 17.85 2.00 17.29
N THR A 378 18.47 3.13 17.00
CA THR A 378 18.36 4.33 17.85
C THR A 378 17.48 5.37 17.18
N LEU A 379 16.46 5.87 17.88
CA LEU A 379 15.71 7.06 17.45
C LEU A 379 16.52 8.31 17.84
N GLN A 380 16.90 9.12 16.87
CA GLN A 380 17.73 10.32 17.08
C GLN A 380 16.89 11.59 17.16
N GLY A 381 15.79 11.63 16.40
CA GLY A 381 14.86 12.75 16.40
C GLY A 381 13.86 12.63 15.27
N THR A 382 13.11 13.71 15.02
CA THR A 382 12.11 13.78 13.96
C THR A 382 12.30 15.09 13.19
N LEU A 383 12.18 15.04 11.86
CA LEU A 383 12.22 16.22 11.00
C LEU A 383 10.98 17.09 11.22
N ASP A 384 11.17 18.39 11.46
CA ASP A 384 10.08 19.34 11.73
C ASP A 384 9.34 19.82 10.47
N SER A 385 9.84 19.45 9.29
CA SER A 385 9.36 19.84 7.97
C SER A 385 9.07 18.63 7.08
N SER A 386 8.86 18.82 5.79
CA SER A 386 8.83 17.71 4.83
C SER A 386 10.25 17.37 4.34
N VAL A 387 10.42 16.15 3.83
CA VAL A 387 11.65 15.75 3.12
C VAL A 387 11.82 16.55 1.83
N ASP A 388 10.73 16.91 1.16
CA ASP A 388 10.73 17.73 -0.06
C ASP A 388 11.43 19.08 0.16
N ASP A 389 11.26 19.68 1.34
CA ASP A 389 11.89 20.96 1.69
C ASP A 389 13.43 20.88 1.71
N LEU A 390 13.98 19.68 1.94
CA LEU A 390 15.43 19.45 2.00
C LEU A 390 16.10 19.56 0.63
N PHE A 391 15.35 19.37 -0.45
CA PHE A 391 15.85 19.59 -1.82
C PHE A 391 16.14 21.07 -2.12
N GLY A 392 15.73 21.99 -1.24
CA GLY A 392 16.16 23.38 -1.26
C GLY A 392 17.61 23.60 -0.79
N GLY A 393 18.31 22.55 -0.34
CA GLY A 393 19.72 22.58 0.09
C GLY A 393 19.96 23.22 1.46
N LYS A 394 18.89 23.56 2.18
CA LYS A 394 18.98 24.11 3.54
C LYS A 394 19.19 22.97 4.55
N PRO A 395 19.90 23.21 5.66
CA PRO A 395 19.95 22.26 6.76
C PRO A 395 18.54 21.93 7.26
N ALA A 396 18.32 20.65 7.54
CA ALA A 396 17.15 20.14 8.23
C ALA A 396 17.07 20.71 9.64
N ARG A 397 15.85 20.77 10.18
CA ARG A 397 15.63 20.97 11.62
C ARG A 397 15.11 19.67 12.21
N ILE A 398 15.94 19.05 13.04
CA ILE A 398 15.60 17.81 13.72
C ILE A 398 15.26 18.14 15.17
N SER A 399 14.03 17.84 15.57
CA SER A 399 13.64 17.80 16.98
C SER A 399 14.22 16.54 17.62
N PRO A 400 15.08 16.65 18.66
CA PRO A 400 15.70 15.47 19.26
C PRO A 400 14.67 14.51 19.86
N ALA A 401 14.98 13.22 19.80
CA ALA A 401 14.20 12.20 20.48
C ALA A 401 14.25 12.41 22.00
N ALA A 402 13.17 12.06 22.70
CA ALA A 402 13.20 12.02 24.15
C ALA A 402 14.18 10.95 24.64
N ASP A 403 14.97 11.24 25.68
CA ASP A 403 16.03 10.34 26.18
C ASP A 403 15.53 8.91 26.49
N ASN A 404 14.29 8.77 26.97
CA ASN A 404 13.66 7.48 27.28
C ASN A 404 13.17 6.70 26.04
N ARG A 405 13.40 7.22 24.84
CA ARG A 405 13.00 6.64 23.55
C ARG A 405 14.18 6.50 22.59
N ALA A 406 15.40 6.81 23.05
CA ALA A 406 16.61 6.68 22.23
C ALA A 406 16.80 5.24 21.74
N ASP A 407 16.61 4.24 22.60
CA ASP A 407 16.63 2.83 22.21
C ASP A 407 15.24 2.43 21.66
N ALA A 408 15.19 2.12 20.36
CA ALA A 408 13.97 1.81 19.61
C ALA A 408 13.99 0.38 19.04
N ASP A 409 14.51 -0.57 19.83
CA ASP A 409 14.58 -1.98 19.47
C ASP A 409 13.17 -2.57 19.26
N GLN A 410 13.02 -3.35 18.19
CA GLN A 410 11.75 -3.96 17.77
C GLN A 410 10.61 -2.93 17.55
N GLU A 411 10.98 -1.72 17.15
CA GLU A 411 10.05 -0.70 16.69
C GLU A 411 10.26 -0.44 15.19
N MET A 412 9.19 0.04 14.53
CA MET A 412 9.22 0.53 13.16
C MET A 412 9.46 2.03 13.18
N PRO A 413 10.46 2.57 12.45
CA PRO A 413 10.55 4.01 12.26
C PRO A 413 9.29 4.54 11.58
N LEU A 414 8.88 5.73 11.98
CA LEU A 414 7.75 6.43 11.40
C LEU A 414 8.26 7.52 10.46
N TYR A 415 7.40 7.92 9.52
CA TYR A 415 7.66 9.00 8.58
C TYR A 415 8.24 10.22 9.29
N LEU A 416 9.36 10.73 8.76
CA LEU A 416 10.18 11.83 9.29
C LEU A 416 11.10 11.51 10.45
N ASP A 417 11.13 10.28 10.96
CA ASP A 417 12.11 9.89 11.98
C ASP A 417 13.52 9.89 11.42
N GLN A 418 14.44 10.47 12.18
CA GLN A 418 15.87 10.28 12.04
C GLN A 418 16.32 9.16 12.96
N VAL A 419 16.96 8.15 12.38
CA VAL A 419 17.39 6.94 13.06
C VAL A 419 18.87 6.65 12.84
N GLY A 420 19.44 5.96 13.82
CA GLY A 420 20.76 5.36 13.76
C GLY A 420 20.66 3.85 13.78
N PHE A 421 21.49 3.20 12.96
CA PHE A 421 21.59 1.75 12.93
C PHE A 421 22.95 1.29 13.47
N PRO A 422 22.97 0.27 14.34
CA PRO A 422 24.23 -0.30 14.80
C PRO A 422 25.04 -0.80 13.61
N GLY A 423 26.37 -0.75 13.74
CA GLY A 423 27.27 -1.32 12.75
C GLY A 423 26.90 -2.77 12.43
N ALA A 424 26.80 -3.09 11.14
CA ALA A 424 26.26 -4.35 10.64
C ALA A 424 27.02 -5.59 11.10
#